data_AF-A0A1Q4HV23-F1
#
_entry.id   AF-A0A1Q4HV23-F1
#
_cell.length_a   1.000
_cell.length_b   1.000
_cell.length_c   1.000
_cell.angle_alpha   90.00
_cell.angle_beta   90.00
_cell.angle_gamma   90.00
#
_symmetry.space_group_name_H-M   'P 1'
#
loop_
_entity.id
_entity.type
_entity.pdbx_description
1 polymer ?
#
loop_
_entity_poly.entity_id
_entity_poly.type
_entity_poly.pdbx_seq_one_letter_code
_entity_poly.pdbx_strand_id
1 'polypeptide(L)'
;MRRAGYGLTACFLGFASATVAMPAAHADPLDNIRGAVNGARTQSTCQPLAYSHQLETSAQMFTRNANVVPSSNPQGYCGHIVGFLGMADPTDKATSAAMDHATPYIHDCTFKDFGVGMFRDQGRDESDVAIVLGQPAAPAAPAPVPDSQKRVFCSAGGYELPPGSDCSNTPNPNPPPAPAPVTNAIQLQFGPPHLGSITATITNSSALTAKCTYDSTPSILTVISRSIQTGIPI
;
A
#
# COMPACT_ATOMS: atom_id res chain seq x y z
N MET A 1 -90.85 -25.99 57.18
CA MET A 1 -90.48 -24.86 58.05
C MET A 1 -89.11 -24.33 57.62
N ARG A 2 -89.03 -23.02 57.39
CA ARG A 2 -87.90 -22.06 57.44
C ARG A 2 -86.55 -22.39 56.73
N ARG A 3 -86.19 -21.42 55.88
CA ARG A 3 -84.91 -21.13 55.18
C ARG A 3 -83.67 -21.01 56.09
N ALA A 4 -82.50 -21.33 55.53
CA ALA A 4 -81.23 -20.57 55.52
C ALA A 4 -80.22 -21.38 54.66
N GLY A 5 -79.36 -20.90 53.75
CA GLY A 5 -78.87 -19.56 53.44
C GLY A 5 -77.33 -19.52 53.56
N TYR A 6 -76.63 -19.36 52.42
CA TYR A 6 -75.22 -18.91 52.25
C TYR A 6 -74.08 -19.87 52.69
N GLY A 7 -72.91 -19.94 52.05
CA GLY A 7 -72.32 -19.15 50.97
C GLY A 7 -71.10 -19.85 50.36
N LEU A 8 -70.80 -19.48 49.11
CA LEU A 8 -69.66 -19.92 48.31
C LEU A 8 -68.39 -19.18 48.75
N THR A 9 -67.30 -19.89 49.05
CA THR A 9 -65.98 -19.27 49.26
C THR A 9 -65.00 -19.85 48.24
N ALA A 10 -64.80 -19.12 47.15
CA ALA A 10 -63.75 -19.39 46.17
C ALA A 10 -62.44 -18.74 46.66
N CYS A 11 -61.42 -19.54 46.93
CA CYS A 11 -60.05 -19.05 47.15
C CYS A 11 -59.45 -18.64 45.80
N PHE A 12 -59.35 -17.33 45.56
CA PHE A 12 -58.54 -16.78 44.47
C PHE A 12 -57.06 -16.81 44.87
N LEU A 13 -56.27 -17.65 44.21
CA LEU A 13 -54.80 -17.57 44.20
C LEU A 13 -54.38 -16.39 43.31
N GLY A 14 -54.13 -15.23 43.93
CA GLY A 14 -53.56 -14.08 43.25
C GLY A 14 -52.06 -14.28 43.00
N PHE A 15 -51.70 -14.69 41.79
CA PHE A 15 -50.33 -14.52 41.30
C PHE A 15 -50.14 -13.05 40.92
N ALA A 16 -49.44 -12.29 41.76
CA ALA A 16 -48.93 -10.99 41.39
C ALA A 16 -47.80 -11.20 40.36
N SER A 17 -48.12 -11.11 39.07
CA SER A 17 -47.11 -11.05 38.01
C SER A 17 -46.35 -9.73 38.15
N ALA A 18 -45.21 -9.78 38.83
CA ALA A 18 -44.22 -8.72 38.75
C ALA A 18 -43.74 -8.66 37.29
N THR A 19 -44.20 -7.66 36.53
CA THR A 19 -43.59 -7.28 35.26
C THR A 19 -42.22 -6.68 35.59
N VAL A 20 -41.21 -7.53 35.70
CA VAL A 20 -39.82 -7.08 35.60
C VAL A 20 -39.68 -6.52 34.19
N ALA A 21 -39.60 -5.18 34.09
CA ALA A 21 -39.12 -4.53 32.88
C ALA A 21 -37.68 -5.02 32.67
N MET A 22 -37.53 -6.04 31.82
CA MET A 22 -36.20 -6.44 31.38
C MET A 22 -35.58 -5.22 30.69
N PRO A 23 -34.33 -4.85 30.99
CA PRO A 23 -33.65 -3.85 30.21
C PRO A 23 -33.59 -4.40 28.78
N ALA A 24 -34.29 -3.74 27.85
CA ALA A 24 -34.04 -3.94 26.44
C ALA A 24 -32.59 -3.52 26.22
N ALA A 25 -31.68 -4.49 26.19
CA ALA A 25 -30.37 -4.26 25.63
C ALA A 25 -30.62 -3.75 24.23
N HIS A 26 -30.34 -2.46 23.99
CA HIS A 26 -30.26 -1.91 22.64
C HIS A 26 -29.15 -2.69 21.95
N ALA A 27 -29.48 -3.81 21.31
CA ALA A 27 -28.60 -4.41 20.33
C ALA A 27 -28.35 -3.32 19.29
N ASP A 28 -27.08 -3.02 19.02
CA ASP A 28 -26.74 -2.10 17.96
C ASP A 28 -27.37 -2.66 16.67
N PRO A 29 -28.22 -1.90 15.96
CA PRO A 29 -28.83 -2.38 14.72
C PRO A 29 -27.78 -2.89 13.72
N LEU A 30 -26.54 -2.39 13.77
CA LEU A 30 -25.44 -2.91 12.95
C LEU A 30 -24.97 -4.31 13.38
N ASP A 31 -25.05 -4.67 14.67
CA ASP A 31 -24.75 -6.04 15.14
C ASP A 31 -25.73 -7.04 14.53
N ASN A 32 -27.02 -6.70 14.48
CA ASN A 32 -28.04 -7.56 13.89
C ASN A 32 -27.80 -7.78 12.39
N ILE A 33 -27.46 -6.72 11.64
CA ILE A 33 -27.16 -6.81 10.21
C ILE A 33 -25.87 -7.64 10.00
N ARG A 34 -24.82 -7.41 10.81
CA ARG A 34 -23.60 -8.24 10.79
C ARG A 34 -23.88 -9.71 11.06
N GLY A 35 -24.75 -9.98 12.04
CA GLY A 35 -25.23 -11.33 12.37
C GLY A 35 -25.94 -11.99 11.20
N ALA A 36 -26.81 -11.26 10.49
CA ALA A 36 -27.52 -11.77 9.32
C ALA A 36 -26.58 -12.11 8.15
N VAL A 37 -25.62 -11.24 7.84
CA VAL A 37 -24.61 -11.48 6.79
C VAL A 37 -23.77 -12.72 7.10
N ASN A 38 -23.27 -12.83 8.34
CA ASN A 38 -22.50 -14.00 8.76
C ASN A 38 -23.35 -15.26 8.79
N GLY A 39 -24.61 -15.17 9.27
CA GLY A 39 -25.56 -16.28 9.25
C GLY A 39 -25.80 -16.81 7.84
N ALA A 40 -26.04 -15.93 6.86
CA ALA A 40 -26.14 -16.33 5.46
C ALA A 40 -24.83 -16.97 4.96
N ARG A 41 -23.66 -16.41 5.29
CA ARG A 41 -22.37 -17.00 4.91
C ARG A 41 -22.18 -18.43 5.44
N THR A 42 -22.65 -18.71 6.67
CA THR A 42 -22.55 -20.07 7.25
C THR A 42 -23.39 -21.11 6.53
N GLN A 43 -24.34 -20.69 5.69
CA GLN A 43 -25.13 -21.60 4.85
C GLN A 43 -24.43 -21.95 3.52
N SER A 44 -23.20 -21.47 3.28
CA SER A 44 -22.37 -21.89 2.14
C SER A 44 -21.13 -22.67 2.57
N THR A 45 -20.37 -23.16 1.58
CA THR A 45 -19.08 -23.84 1.79
C THR A 45 -17.90 -22.85 1.86
N CYS A 46 -18.16 -21.55 1.84
CA CYS A 46 -17.12 -20.55 1.79
C CYS A 46 -16.56 -20.23 3.19
N GLN A 47 -15.33 -19.71 3.23
CA GLN A 47 -14.74 -19.22 4.48
C GLN A 47 -15.55 -18.04 5.05
N PRO A 48 -15.56 -17.84 6.38
CA PRO A 48 -16.20 -16.68 7.01
C PRO A 48 -15.75 -15.37 6.38
N LEU A 49 -16.65 -14.39 6.30
CA LEU A 49 -16.33 -13.05 5.82
C LEU A 49 -15.62 -12.26 6.92
N ALA A 50 -14.57 -11.53 6.56
CA ALA A 50 -13.89 -10.61 7.46
C ALA A 50 -14.57 -9.23 7.44
N TYR A 51 -14.70 -8.64 8.61
CA TYR A 51 -15.32 -7.33 8.72
C TYR A 51 -14.31 -6.22 8.36
N SER A 52 -14.73 -5.26 7.52
CA SER A 52 -13.88 -4.16 7.05
C SER A 52 -14.52 -2.81 7.36
N HIS A 53 -13.80 -1.99 8.15
CA HIS A 53 -14.21 -0.62 8.48
C HIS A 53 -14.27 0.29 7.23
N GLN A 54 -13.45 0.03 6.21
CA GLN A 54 -13.52 0.76 4.94
C GLN A 54 -14.84 0.48 4.21
N LEU A 55 -15.27 -0.77 4.19
CA LEU A 55 -16.54 -1.17 3.59
C LEU A 55 -17.73 -0.70 4.44
N GLU A 56 -17.62 -0.66 5.77
CA GLU A 56 -18.61 -0.06 6.67
C GLU A 56 -18.81 1.42 6.34
N THR A 57 -17.72 2.17 6.22
CA THR A 57 -17.78 3.60 5.86
C THR A 57 -18.45 3.80 4.49
N SER A 58 -18.15 2.95 3.52
CA SER A 58 -18.82 2.96 2.21
C SER A 58 -20.31 2.64 2.33
N ALA A 59 -20.69 1.69 3.18
CA ALA A 59 -22.07 1.30 3.39
C ALA A 59 -22.88 2.42 4.08
N GLN A 60 -22.30 3.06 5.10
CA GLN A 60 -22.89 4.21 5.81
C GLN A 60 -23.12 5.41 4.88
N MET A 61 -22.21 5.65 3.92
CA MET A 61 -22.39 6.67 2.91
C MET A 61 -23.50 6.30 1.92
N PHE A 62 -23.56 5.03 1.52
CA PHE A 62 -24.56 4.55 0.57
C PHE A 62 -25.99 4.65 1.13
N THR A 63 -26.18 4.36 2.42
CA THR A 63 -27.49 4.55 3.10
C THR A 63 -27.92 6.01 3.23
N ARG A 64 -26.98 6.97 3.19
CA ARG A 64 -27.29 8.41 3.31
C ARG A 64 -27.47 9.08 1.95
N ASN A 65 -26.88 8.52 0.91
CA ASN A 65 -26.95 9.03 -0.45
C ASN A 65 -26.81 7.89 -1.45
N ALA A 66 -27.94 7.43 -1.99
CA ALA A 66 -27.98 6.35 -2.97
C ALA A 66 -27.21 6.66 -4.27
N ASN A 67 -26.86 7.94 -4.55
CA ASN A 67 -26.00 8.29 -5.69
C ASN A 67 -24.53 7.93 -5.47
N VAL A 68 -24.11 7.68 -4.23
CA VAL A 68 -22.76 7.19 -3.91
C VAL A 68 -22.75 5.68 -4.08
N VAL A 69 -22.56 5.23 -5.32
CA VAL A 69 -22.55 3.80 -5.64
C VAL A 69 -21.25 3.17 -5.10
N PRO A 70 -21.32 2.13 -4.24
CA PRO A 70 -20.13 1.52 -3.67
C PRO A 70 -19.15 1.02 -4.74
N SER A 71 -19.61 0.51 -5.88
CA SER A 71 -18.72 0.01 -6.95
C SER A 71 -17.74 1.04 -7.52
N SER A 72 -18.00 2.35 -7.32
CA SER A 72 -17.02 3.41 -7.64
C SER A 72 -15.81 3.44 -6.70
N ASN A 73 -15.84 2.63 -5.64
CA ASN A 73 -14.82 2.48 -4.62
C ASN A 73 -14.32 3.80 -4.02
N PRO A 74 -15.23 4.63 -3.48
CA PRO A 74 -14.88 5.98 -3.00
C PRO A 74 -13.95 5.95 -1.78
N GLN A 75 -13.86 4.81 -1.08
CA GLN A 75 -13.03 4.63 0.12
C GLN A 75 -11.67 3.97 -0.19
N GLY A 76 -11.38 3.66 -1.45
CA GLY A 76 -10.07 3.13 -1.85
C GLY A 76 -9.78 1.72 -1.36
N TYR A 77 -10.80 0.88 -1.18
CA TYR A 77 -10.64 -0.53 -0.86
C TYR A 77 -9.77 -1.23 -1.92
N CYS A 78 -8.78 -2.02 -1.49
CA CYS A 78 -7.87 -2.69 -2.42
C CYS A 78 -8.52 -3.94 -3.04
N GLY A 79 -9.29 -3.73 -4.10
CA GLY A 79 -9.98 -4.81 -4.80
C GLY A 79 -11.28 -4.33 -5.44
N HIS A 80 -12.19 -5.27 -5.67
CA HIS A 80 -13.51 -5.00 -6.22
C HIS A 80 -14.56 -4.97 -5.12
N ILE A 81 -15.49 -4.02 -5.18
CA ILE A 81 -16.58 -3.91 -4.19
C ILE A 81 -17.95 -3.80 -4.86
N VAL A 82 -18.95 -4.36 -4.21
CA VAL A 82 -20.37 -4.29 -4.61
C VAL A 82 -21.21 -3.90 -3.41
N GLY A 83 -22.32 -3.21 -3.65
CA GLY A 83 -23.21 -2.74 -2.60
C GLY A 83 -24.67 -3.06 -2.90
N PHE A 84 -25.42 -3.39 -1.86
CA PHE A 84 -26.83 -3.73 -1.90
C PHE A 84 -27.57 -2.86 -0.88
N LEU A 85 -28.67 -2.25 -1.29
CA LEU A 85 -29.49 -1.37 -0.47
C LEU A 85 -30.88 -1.98 -0.31
N GLY A 86 -31.36 -2.04 0.92
CA GLY A 86 -32.75 -2.34 1.25
C GLY A 86 -33.37 -1.14 1.97
N MET A 87 -34.59 -0.79 1.60
CA MET A 87 -35.33 0.33 2.18
C MET A 87 -36.70 -0.18 2.58
N ALA A 88 -37.05 -0.09 3.87
CA ALA A 88 -38.38 -0.44 4.38
C ALA A 88 -38.54 -0.01 5.85
N ASP A 89 -39.75 -0.18 6.38
CA ASP A 89 -40.06 -0.05 7.80
C ASP A 89 -40.87 -1.26 8.33
N PRO A 90 -40.54 -1.84 9.50
CA PRO A 90 -39.43 -1.51 10.41
C PRO A 90 -38.05 -1.89 9.85
N THR A 91 -36.96 -1.53 10.57
CA THR A 91 -35.57 -1.83 10.19
C THR A 91 -35.33 -3.29 9.79
N ASP A 92 -35.99 -4.26 10.45
CA ASP A 92 -35.86 -5.68 10.12
C ASP A 92 -36.34 -6.02 8.69
N LYS A 93 -37.34 -5.29 8.16
CA LYS A 93 -37.76 -5.44 6.77
C LYS A 93 -36.74 -4.85 5.80
N ALA A 94 -36.12 -3.73 6.16
CA ALA A 94 -35.06 -3.13 5.35
C ALA A 94 -33.84 -4.05 5.30
N THR A 95 -33.48 -4.66 6.44
CA THR A 95 -32.45 -5.69 6.51
C THR A 95 -32.81 -6.89 5.64
N SER A 96 -34.06 -7.38 5.70
CA SER A 96 -34.51 -8.49 4.85
C SER A 96 -34.38 -8.17 3.37
N ALA A 97 -34.84 -6.98 2.94
CA ALA A 97 -34.72 -6.53 1.55
C ALA A 97 -33.25 -6.43 1.10
N ALA A 98 -32.37 -5.87 1.94
CA ALA A 98 -30.94 -5.81 1.63
C ALA A 98 -30.32 -7.21 1.51
N MET A 99 -30.69 -8.13 2.41
CA MET A 99 -30.24 -9.53 2.40
C MET A 99 -30.74 -10.29 1.17
N ASP A 100 -31.98 -10.08 0.73
CA ASP A 100 -32.51 -10.72 -0.48
C ASP A 100 -31.66 -10.41 -1.71
N HIS A 101 -31.16 -9.17 -1.81
CA HIS A 101 -30.26 -8.76 -2.89
C HIS A 101 -28.81 -9.23 -2.69
N ALA A 102 -28.31 -9.24 -1.45
CA ALA A 102 -26.92 -9.55 -1.14
C ALA A 102 -26.62 -11.05 -1.09
N THR A 103 -27.60 -11.89 -0.72
CA THR A 103 -27.41 -13.33 -0.42
C THR A 103 -26.69 -14.11 -1.54
N PRO A 104 -27.03 -13.94 -2.83
CA PRO A 104 -26.30 -14.62 -3.91
C PRO A 104 -24.80 -14.33 -3.91
N TYR A 105 -24.40 -13.10 -3.56
CA TYR A 105 -23.01 -12.66 -3.50
C TYR A 105 -22.35 -13.04 -2.16
N ILE A 106 -23.11 -13.09 -1.07
CA ILE A 106 -22.64 -13.62 0.21
C ILE A 106 -22.26 -15.10 0.07
N HIS A 107 -22.96 -15.86 -0.79
CA HIS A 107 -22.61 -17.25 -1.09
C HIS A 107 -21.48 -17.40 -2.12
N ASP A 108 -21.05 -16.34 -2.77
CA ASP A 108 -19.91 -16.37 -3.67
C ASP A 108 -18.60 -16.29 -2.87
N CYS A 109 -17.77 -17.33 -3.00
CA CYS A 109 -16.53 -17.45 -2.26
C CYS A 109 -15.45 -16.44 -2.70
N THR A 110 -15.64 -15.70 -3.80
CA THR A 110 -14.71 -14.63 -4.23
C THR A 110 -14.74 -13.44 -3.27
N PHE A 111 -15.91 -13.13 -2.68
CA PHE A 111 -16.02 -12.13 -1.64
C PHE A 111 -15.49 -12.66 -0.31
N LYS A 112 -14.61 -11.87 0.30
CA LYS A 112 -13.91 -12.20 1.55
C LYS A 112 -14.18 -11.20 2.65
N ASP A 113 -14.49 -9.96 2.28
CA ASP A 113 -14.68 -8.87 3.23
C ASP A 113 -16.11 -8.33 3.14
N PHE A 114 -16.60 -7.75 4.22
CA PHE A 114 -17.89 -7.08 4.24
C PHE A 114 -17.93 -5.88 5.19
N GLY A 115 -18.86 -4.97 4.94
CA GLY A 115 -19.23 -3.87 5.82
C GLY A 115 -20.73 -3.59 5.70
N VAL A 116 -21.31 -2.97 6.74
CA VAL A 116 -22.75 -2.73 6.82
C VAL A 116 -23.04 -1.29 7.21
N GLY A 117 -24.16 -0.75 6.75
CA GLY A 117 -24.59 0.61 7.07
C GLY A 117 -26.07 0.61 7.41
N MET A 118 -26.47 1.54 8.27
CA MET A 118 -27.88 1.78 8.57
C MET A 118 -28.11 3.27 8.76
N PHE A 119 -29.17 3.77 8.13
CA PHE A 119 -29.65 5.13 8.33
C PHE A 119 -31.17 5.13 8.48
N ARG A 120 -31.68 5.89 9.45
CA ARG A 120 -33.12 6.14 9.59
C ARG A 120 -33.46 7.43 8.85
N ASP A 121 -34.20 7.31 7.75
CA ASP A 121 -34.71 8.46 7.02
C ASP A 121 -36.00 8.96 7.66
N GLN A 122 -35.89 10.01 8.46
CA GLN A 122 -37.02 10.66 9.13
C GLN A 122 -37.95 11.40 8.16
N GLY A 123 -37.51 11.68 6.92
CA GLY A 123 -38.35 12.34 5.91
C GLY A 123 -39.30 11.36 5.21
N ARG A 124 -38.92 10.08 5.14
CA ARG A 124 -39.74 9.00 4.55
C ARG A 124 -40.34 8.05 5.58
N ASP A 125 -39.99 8.20 6.85
CA ASP A 125 -40.29 7.25 7.92
C ASP A 125 -39.86 5.81 7.57
N GLU A 126 -38.71 5.67 6.91
CA GLU A 126 -38.14 4.40 6.46
C GLU A 126 -36.72 4.18 7.00
N SER A 127 -36.31 2.92 7.10
CA SER A 127 -34.94 2.54 7.41
C SER A 127 -34.23 2.12 6.13
N ASP A 128 -33.03 2.63 5.93
CA ASP A 128 -32.15 2.30 4.82
C ASP A 128 -31.01 1.43 5.37
N VAL A 129 -30.87 0.22 4.85
CA VAL A 129 -29.83 -0.74 5.25
C VAL A 129 -28.97 -1.07 4.03
N ALA A 130 -27.66 -0.91 4.16
CA ALA A 130 -26.71 -1.27 3.13
C ALA A 130 -25.79 -2.41 3.56
N ILE A 131 -25.52 -3.31 2.63
CA ILE A 131 -24.50 -4.37 2.75
C ILE A 131 -23.51 -4.15 1.62
N VAL A 132 -22.23 -4.00 1.94
CA VAL A 132 -21.15 -3.85 0.97
C VAL A 132 -20.21 -5.04 1.11
N LEU A 133 -19.92 -5.71 -0.01
CA LEU A 133 -19.02 -6.86 -0.08
C LEU A 133 -17.75 -6.49 -0.83
N GLY A 134 -16.63 -7.00 -0.35
CA GLY A 134 -15.30 -6.81 -0.91
C GLY A 134 -14.69 -8.11 -1.40
N GLN A 135 -14.21 -8.10 -2.64
CA GLN A 135 -13.31 -9.09 -3.20
C GLN A 135 -11.90 -8.49 -3.18
N PRO A 136 -11.02 -8.92 -2.26
CA PRO A 136 -9.65 -8.43 -2.20
C PRO A 136 -8.91 -8.65 -3.52
N ALA A 137 -7.95 -7.78 -3.83
CA ALA A 137 -7.03 -8.01 -4.93
C ALA A 137 -6.32 -9.36 -4.75
N ALA A 138 -6.14 -10.09 -5.85
CA ALA A 138 -5.36 -11.32 -5.83
C ALA A 138 -3.94 -10.99 -5.33
N PRO A 139 -3.35 -11.82 -4.45
CA PRO A 139 -1.95 -11.66 -4.07
C PRO A 139 -1.09 -11.57 -5.32
N ALA A 140 -0.18 -10.59 -5.36
CA ALA A 140 0.76 -10.48 -6.47
C ALA A 140 1.50 -11.81 -6.64
N ALA A 141 1.58 -12.30 -7.88
CA ALA A 141 2.36 -13.49 -8.17
C ALA A 141 3.79 -13.30 -7.62
N PRO A 142 4.37 -14.32 -6.96
CA PRO A 142 5.77 -14.26 -6.56
C PRO A 142 6.62 -13.86 -7.77
N ALA A 143 7.57 -12.95 -7.56
CA ALA A 143 8.51 -12.58 -8.62
C ALA A 143 9.13 -13.86 -9.22
N PRO A 144 9.37 -13.91 -10.54
CA PRO A 144 10.04 -15.05 -11.15
C PRO A 144 11.33 -15.33 -10.39
N VAL A 145 11.48 -16.56 -9.91
CA VAL A 145 12.73 -17.00 -9.29
C VAL A 145 13.85 -16.76 -10.33
N PRO A 146 14.94 -16.05 -9.98
CA PRO A 146 16.06 -15.90 -10.89
C PRO A 146 16.50 -17.27 -11.38
N ASP A 147 16.53 -17.47 -12.70
CA ASP A 147 16.94 -18.73 -13.31
C ASP A 147 18.39 -19.02 -12.93
N SER A 148 18.56 -19.90 -11.94
CA SER A 148 19.85 -20.34 -11.42
C SER A 148 20.73 -21.06 -12.44
N GLN A 149 20.23 -21.33 -13.65
CA GLN A 149 20.99 -21.93 -14.75
C GLN A 149 21.36 -20.93 -15.85
N LYS A 150 20.87 -19.69 -15.79
CA LYS A 150 21.21 -18.67 -16.78
C LYS A 150 22.58 -18.05 -16.47
N ARG A 151 23.43 -17.96 -17.50
CA ARG A 151 24.71 -17.24 -17.42
C ARG A 151 24.46 -15.77 -17.13
N VAL A 152 25.34 -15.17 -16.32
CA VAL A 152 25.25 -13.78 -15.91
C VAL A 152 26.13 -12.93 -16.81
N PHE A 153 25.55 -11.97 -17.54
CA PHE A 153 26.30 -11.03 -18.38
C PHE A 153 26.71 -9.80 -17.57
N CYS A 154 28.01 -9.56 -17.44
CA CYS A 154 28.56 -8.45 -16.68
C CYS A 154 28.88 -7.27 -17.62
N SER A 155 27.96 -6.31 -17.70
CA SER A 155 28.06 -5.15 -18.61
C SER A 155 29.27 -4.26 -18.36
N ALA A 156 29.79 -4.21 -17.13
CA ALA A 156 30.97 -3.42 -16.78
C ALA A 156 32.28 -3.96 -17.41
N GLY A 157 32.31 -5.22 -17.87
CA GLY A 157 33.49 -5.83 -18.50
C GLY A 157 33.22 -6.60 -19.78
N GLY A 158 31.97 -6.69 -20.24
CA GLY A 158 31.61 -7.37 -21.48
C GLY A 158 31.85 -8.88 -21.48
N TYR A 159 31.80 -9.54 -20.33
CA TYR A 159 32.04 -10.97 -20.18
C TYR A 159 30.86 -11.69 -19.52
N GLU A 160 30.77 -13.01 -19.76
CA GLU A 160 29.76 -13.89 -19.18
C GLU A 160 30.35 -14.75 -18.06
N LEU A 161 29.60 -14.90 -16.98
CA LEU A 161 29.96 -15.76 -15.86
C LEU A 161 29.06 -17.00 -15.77
N PRO A 162 29.56 -18.10 -15.16
CA PRO A 162 28.75 -19.27 -14.86
C PRO A 162 27.51 -18.91 -14.03
N PRO A 163 26.45 -19.73 -14.08
CA PRO A 163 25.25 -19.50 -13.29
C PRO A 163 25.56 -19.45 -11.79
N GLY A 164 24.92 -18.53 -11.07
CA GLY A 164 25.17 -18.28 -9.64
C GLY A 164 26.35 -17.37 -9.31
N SER A 165 27.04 -16.83 -10.31
CA SER A 165 28.12 -15.85 -10.10
C SER A 165 27.59 -14.43 -9.98
N ASP A 166 28.25 -13.59 -9.19
CA ASP A 166 27.96 -12.15 -9.12
C ASP A 166 29.01 -11.34 -9.91
N CYS A 167 28.58 -10.25 -10.56
CA CYS A 167 29.50 -9.37 -11.29
C CYS A 167 30.35 -8.48 -10.36
N SER A 168 30.06 -8.50 -9.05
CA SER A 168 30.69 -7.63 -8.06
C SER A 168 31.84 -8.30 -7.32
N ASN A 169 31.84 -9.62 -7.14
CA ASN A 169 32.86 -10.36 -6.39
C ASN A 169 33.60 -11.39 -7.25
N THR A 170 33.14 -11.71 -8.46
CA THR A 170 33.87 -12.63 -9.35
C THR A 170 34.95 -11.87 -10.13
N PRO A 171 36.24 -12.25 -10.02
CA PRO A 171 37.31 -11.61 -10.77
C PRO A 171 37.10 -11.75 -12.29
N ASN A 172 37.28 -10.66 -13.04
CA ASN A 172 37.22 -10.69 -14.51
C ASN A 172 38.29 -11.66 -15.03
N PRO A 173 37.92 -12.74 -15.75
CA PRO A 173 38.87 -13.71 -16.29
C PRO A 173 39.77 -13.15 -17.40
N ASN A 174 39.44 -11.99 -17.96
CA ASN A 174 40.24 -11.31 -18.97
C ASN A 174 40.41 -9.81 -18.60
N PRO A 175 41.24 -9.49 -17.59
CA PRO A 175 41.47 -8.11 -17.21
C PRO A 175 42.13 -7.36 -18.38
N PRO A 176 41.74 -6.09 -18.63
CA PRO A 176 42.45 -5.26 -19.59
C PRO A 176 43.95 -5.20 -19.22
N PRO A 177 44.85 -5.14 -20.21
CA PRO A 177 46.28 -4.96 -19.94
C PRO A 177 46.47 -3.74 -19.03
N ALA A 178 47.25 -3.90 -17.96
CA ALA A 178 47.58 -2.80 -17.08
C ALA A 178 48.19 -1.65 -17.92
N PRO A 179 47.78 -0.39 -17.70
CA PRO A 179 48.38 0.75 -18.39
C PRO A 179 49.90 0.73 -18.18
N ALA A 180 50.67 0.89 -19.26
CA ALA A 180 52.12 0.96 -19.18
C ALA A 180 52.54 2.10 -18.23
N PRO A 181 53.59 1.92 -17.40
CA PRO A 181 54.09 3.00 -16.54
C PRO A 181 54.47 4.23 -17.37
N VAL A 182 53.91 5.39 -17.05
CA VAL A 182 54.30 6.66 -17.67
C VAL A 182 55.63 7.13 -17.09
N THR A 183 56.75 6.78 -17.73
CA THR A 183 58.07 7.34 -17.42
C THR A 183 58.32 8.59 -18.27
N ASN A 184 58.83 9.68 -17.67
CA ASN A 184 59.20 10.95 -18.34
C ASN A 184 58.02 11.80 -18.86
N ALA A 185 56.87 11.75 -18.21
CA ALA A 185 55.70 12.52 -18.64
C ALA A 185 55.79 14.02 -18.34
N ILE A 186 56.69 14.45 -17.44
CA ILE A 186 56.88 15.86 -17.10
C ILE A 186 58.22 16.34 -17.65
N GLN A 187 58.19 17.37 -18.49
CA GLN A 187 59.39 17.99 -19.09
C GLN A 187 59.41 19.49 -18.81
N LEU A 188 60.60 20.04 -18.56
CA LEU A 188 60.85 21.47 -18.36
C LEU A 188 61.83 21.97 -19.42
N GLN A 189 61.47 23.05 -20.12
CA GLN A 189 62.34 23.68 -21.09
C GLN A 189 62.40 25.19 -20.86
N PHE A 190 63.60 25.75 -20.92
CA PHE A 190 63.82 27.20 -20.84
C PHE A 190 63.98 27.77 -22.25
N GLY A 191 63.26 28.85 -22.52
CA GLY A 191 63.44 29.64 -23.72
C GLY A 191 64.72 30.48 -23.67
N PRO A 192 65.13 31.08 -24.80
CA PRO A 192 66.24 32.02 -24.84
C PRO A 192 66.05 33.15 -23.81
N PRO A 193 67.11 33.55 -23.07
CA PRO A 193 66.98 34.62 -22.10
C PRO A 193 66.75 35.97 -22.79
N HIS A 194 65.83 36.76 -22.24
CA HIS A 194 65.63 38.15 -22.62
C HIS A 194 66.01 39.07 -21.44
N LEU A 195 66.34 40.33 -21.73
CA LEU A 195 66.63 41.32 -20.69
C LEU A 195 65.41 41.46 -19.76
N GLY A 196 65.55 40.95 -18.53
CA GLY A 196 64.53 41.05 -17.47
C GLY A 196 63.47 39.94 -17.42
N SER A 197 63.51 38.91 -18.28
CA SER A 197 62.60 37.76 -18.17
C SER A 197 63.17 36.46 -18.76
N ILE A 198 62.72 35.33 -18.22
CA ILE A 198 63.01 33.99 -18.73
C ILE A 198 61.66 33.27 -18.90
N THR A 199 61.47 32.63 -20.04
CA THR A 199 60.30 31.78 -20.28
C THR A 199 60.64 30.34 -19.90
N ALA A 200 59.83 29.74 -19.03
CA ALA A 200 59.90 28.32 -18.70
C ALA A 200 58.61 27.63 -19.17
N THR A 201 58.74 26.58 -19.97
CA THR A 201 57.62 25.76 -20.43
C THR A 201 57.67 24.41 -19.73
N ILE A 202 56.58 24.08 -19.04
CA ILE A 202 56.39 22.77 -18.41
C ILE A 202 55.35 22.01 -19.22
N THR A 203 55.70 20.83 -19.70
CA THR A 203 54.77 19.93 -20.41
C THR A 203 54.51 18.71 -19.54
N ASN A 204 53.24 18.40 -19.28
CA ASN A 204 52.82 17.15 -18.64
C ASN A 204 51.98 16.34 -19.63
N SER A 205 52.49 15.19 -20.07
CA SER A 205 51.78 14.26 -20.96
C SER A 205 51.11 13.10 -20.20
N SER A 206 51.10 13.11 -18.87
CA SER A 206 50.39 12.10 -18.06
C SER A 206 48.97 12.55 -17.71
N ALA A 207 48.11 11.57 -17.43
CA ALA A 207 46.78 11.78 -16.85
C ALA A 207 46.82 12.18 -15.35
N LEU A 208 48.01 12.33 -14.75
CA LEU A 208 48.16 12.68 -13.35
C LEU A 208 48.03 14.18 -13.16
N THR A 209 47.17 14.59 -12.23
CA THR A 209 47.04 15.99 -11.81
C THR A 209 48.32 16.42 -11.09
N ALA A 210 49.10 17.33 -11.70
CA ALA A 210 50.34 17.84 -11.14
C ALA A 210 50.16 19.30 -10.67
N LYS A 211 50.71 19.62 -9.50
CA LYS A 211 50.83 20.99 -9.00
C LYS A 211 52.25 21.50 -9.26
N CYS A 212 52.38 22.53 -10.09
CA CYS A 212 53.67 23.21 -10.29
C CYS A 212 53.84 24.28 -9.20
N THR A 213 54.95 24.23 -8.48
CA THR A 213 55.33 25.28 -7.50
C THR A 213 56.63 25.90 -7.98
N TYR A 214 56.70 27.23 -8.00
CA TYR A 214 57.90 27.98 -8.39
C TYR A 214 58.44 28.72 -7.17
N ASP A 215 59.75 28.59 -6.94
CA ASP A 215 60.48 29.29 -5.89
C ASP A 215 61.65 30.05 -6.53
N SER A 216 61.84 31.32 -6.19
CA SER A 216 62.91 32.17 -6.74
C SER A 216 63.56 33.07 -5.69
N THR A 217 64.87 33.24 -5.84
CA THR A 217 65.69 34.09 -4.96
C THR A 217 66.64 34.95 -5.80
N PRO A 218 66.62 36.30 -5.71
CA PRO A 218 65.71 37.19 -4.95
C PRO A 218 64.40 37.59 -5.69
N SER A 219 63.38 37.94 -4.91
CA SER A 219 61.93 37.86 -5.19
C SER A 219 61.31 38.94 -6.11
N ILE A 220 62.01 39.48 -7.11
CA ILE A 220 61.49 40.58 -7.97
C ILE A 220 60.91 40.14 -9.34
N LEU A 221 60.55 38.87 -9.51
CA LEU A 221 59.98 38.40 -10.77
C LEU A 221 58.43 38.45 -10.77
N THR A 222 57.85 39.36 -11.55
CA THR A 222 56.41 39.40 -11.83
C THR A 222 56.05 38.25 -12.77
N VAL A 223 55.34 37.23 -12.28
CA VAL A 223 54.91 36.08 -13.07
C VAL A 223 53.47 36.27 -13.58
N ILE A 224 53.26 36.18 -14.89
CA ILE A 224 51.92 36.04 -15.48
C ILE A 224 51.58 34.54 -15.51
N SER A 225 50.93 34.03 -14.47
CA SER A 225 50.45 32.65 -14.46
C SER A 225 49.21 32.53 -15.35
N ARG A 226 49.30 31.78 -16.46
CA ARG A 226 48.13 31.28 -17.18
C ARG A 226 47.89 29.82 -16.76
N SER A 227 46.71 29.58 -16.18
CA SER A 227 46.22 28.22 -15.92
C SER A 227 46.05 27.48 -17.24
N ILE A 228 46.81 26.42 -17.48
CA ILE A 228 46.56 25.51 -18.60
C ILE A 228 45.48 24.55 -18.13
N GLN A 229 44.25 24.82 -18.52
CA GLN A 229 43.14 23.90 -18.37
C GLN A 229 43.31 22.83 -19.46
N THR A 230 43.85 21.67 -19.11
CA THR A 230 43.84 20.52 -20.01
C THR A 230 42.41 20.03 -20.13
N GLY A 231 41.72 20.50 -21.17
CA GLY A 231 40.48 19.90 -21.63
C GLY A 231 40.78 18.46 -22.07
N ILE A 232 40.08 17.51 -21.46
CA ILE A 232 40.01 16.13 -21.93
C ILE A 232 38.96 16.14 -23.05
N PRO A 233 39.29 15.86 -24.33
CA PRO A 233 38.33 15.24 -25.21
C PRO A 233 38.30 13.73 -24.90
N ILE A 234 37.11 13.31 -24.47
CA ILE A 234 36.59 11.93 -24.30
C ILE A 234 37.28 11.04 -23.27
#